data_AF-A0A829GKK0-F1
#
_entry.id   AF-A0A829GKK0-F1
#
_cell.length_a   1.000
_cell.length_b   1.000
_cell.length_c   1.000
_cell.angle_alpha   90.00
_cell.angle_beta   90.00
_cell.angle_gamma   90.00
#
_symmetry.space_group_name_H-M   'P 1'
#
loop_
_entity.id
_entity.type
_entity.pdbx_description
1 polymer ?
#
loop_
_entity_poly.entity_id
_entity_poly.type
_entity_poly.pdbx_seq_one_letter_code
_entity_poly.pdbx_strand_id
1 'polypeptide(L)'
;GYFESLQKATRDQEPISFETTMANFFNFWWQQKDLVRLLIRQGLFDRLNGVWLQDAVAHYRAFPAPWHVAGTDQEVNYIMAFALGGFTNILRVWLAQDEPESPEQVQKGALAGFGQLARSIGGTN
;
A
#
# COMPACT_ATOMS: atom_id res chain seq x y z
N GLY A 1 -7.49 -12.98 0.91
CA GLY A 1 -7.23 -11.59 1.34
C GLY A 1 -6.10 -10.96 0.53
N TYR A 2 -5.80 -9.67 0.72
CA TYR A 2 -4.72 -8.99 -0.03
C TYR A 2 -3.36 -9.71 0.11
N PHE A 3 -2.96 -10.06 1.32
CA PHE A 3 -1.64 -10.66 1.56
C PHE A 3 -1.48 -12.04 0.90
N GLU A 4 -2.54 -12.85 0.84
CA GLU A 4 -2.54 -14.10 0.07
C GLU A 4 -2.40 -13.84 -1.44
N SER A 5 -3.08 -12.80 -1.95
CA SER A 5 -2.95 -12.37 -3.35
C SER A 5 -1.52 -11.92 -3.65
N LEU A 6 -0.91 -11.16 -2.74
CA LEU A 6 0.46 -10.68 -2.86
C LEU A 6 1.45 -11.85 -2.81
N GLN A 7 1.32 -12.77 -1.86
CA GLN A 7 2.17 -13.97 -1.76
C GLN A 7 2.06 -14.85 -3.01
N LYS A 8 0.87 -14.99 -3.59
CA LYS A 8 0.69 -15.71 -4.84
C LYS A 8 1.39 -15.00 -6.00
N ALA A 9 1.34 -13.68 -6.05
CA ALA A 9 1.99 -12.87 -7.08
C ALA A 9 3.54 -12.88 -6.97
N THR A 10 4.07 -13.11 -5.77
CA THR A 10 5.52 -13.10 -5.50
C THR A 10 6.15 -14.49 -5.41
N ARG A 11 5.36 -15.56 -5.56
CA ARG A 11 5.77 -16.95 -5.28
C ARG A 11 7.05 -17.40 -6.00
N ASP A 12 7.25 -16.92 -7.22
CA ASP A 12 8.30 -17.40 -8.13
C ASP A 12 9.23 -16.27 -8.65
N GLN A 13 9.26 -15.11 -7.99
CA GLN A 13 9.99 -13.93 -8.48
C GLN A 13 11.30 -13.64 -7.73
N GLU A 14 12.26 -13.08 -8.47
CA GLU A 14 13.30 -12.19 -7.94
C GLU A 14 12.70 -11.19 -6.93
N PRO A 15 13.51 -10.60 -6.03
CA PRO A 15 13.00 -9.70 -5.00
C PRO A 15 12.01 -8.67 -5.57
N ILE A 16 10.73 -8.74 -5.14
CA ILE A 16 9.66 -7.94 -5.76
C ILE A 16 9.97 -6.45 -5.66
N SER A 17 9.79 -5.72 -6.75
CA SER A 17 9.99 -4.26 -6.76
C SER A 17 8.86 -3.54 -5.99
N PHE A 18 9.12 -2.32 -5.53
CA PHE A 18 8.10 -1.52 -4.86
C PHE A 18 6.96 -1.16 -5.83
N GLU A 19 7.31 -0.88 -7.09
CA GLU A 19 6.35 -0.61 -8.17
C GLU A 19 5.41 -1.80 -8.40
N THR A 20 5.94 -3.03 -8.49
CA THR A 20 5.14 -4.25 -8.63
C THR A 20 4.24 -4.46 -7.41
N THR A 21 4.72 -4.15 -6.21
CA THR A 21 3.92 -4.24 -4.97
C THR A 21 2.73 -3.28 -5.02
N MET A 22 2.97 -2.03 -5.46
CA MET A 22 1.90 -1.03 -5.62
C MET A 22 0.91 -1.41 -6.73
N ALA A 23 1.38 -1.95 -7.86
CA ALA A 23 0.51 -2.44 -8.91
C ALA A 23 -0.46 -3.51 -8.38
N ASN A 24 0.06 -4.49 -7.62
CA ASN A 24 -0.76 -5.53 -7.00
C ASN A 24 -1.74 -4.94 -5.97
N PHE A 25 -1.31 -3.97 -5.18
CA PHE A 25 -2.15 -3.27 -4.21
C PHE A 25 -3.36 -2.59 -4.87
N PHE A 26 -3.13 -1.72 -5.86
CA PHE A 26 -4.23 -0.97 -6.48
C PHE A 26 -5.14 -1.88 -7.30
N ASN A 27 -4.60 -2.87 -8.01
CA ASN A 27 -5.41 -3.84 -8.74
C ASN A 27 -6.31 -4.67 -7.82
N PHE A 28 -5.76 -5.15 -6.69
CA PHE A 28 -6.56 -5.89 -5.72
C PHE A 28 -7.72 -5.05 -5.19
N TRP A 29 -7.45 -3.82 -4.74
CA TRP A 29 -8.49 -2.97 -4.16
C TRP A 29 -9.50 -2.46 -5.19
N TRP A 30 -9.11 -2.36 -6.46
CA TRP A 30 -10.04 -2.09 -7.56
C TRP A 30 -11.06 -3.19 -7.77
N GLN A 31 -10.66 -4.45 -7.65
CA GLN A 31 -11.57 -5.59 -7.70
C GLN A 31 -12.55 -5.59 -6.52
N GLN A 32 -12.16 -5.01 -5.39
CA GLN A 32 -12.98 -4.89 -4.18
C GLN A 32 -13.66 -3.51 -4.05
N LYS A 33 -13.60 -2.65 -5.07
CA LYS A 33 -13.92 -1.22 -4.94
C LYS A 33 -15.32 -0.95 -4.42
N ASP A 34 -16.31 -1.73 -4.82
CA ASP A 34 -17.71 -1.47 -4.43
C ASP A 34 -17.93 -1.64 -2.93
N LEU A 35 -17.30 -2.67 -2.35
CA LEU A 35 -17.29 -2.90 -0.91
C LEU A 35 -16.56 -1.76 -0.19
N VAL A 36 -15.36 -1.40 -0.65
CA VAL A 36 -14.57 -0.31 -0.05
C VAL A 36 -15.33 1.02 -0.11
N ARG A 37 -15.95 1.34 -1.24
CA ARG A 37 -16.79 2.52 -1.45
C ARG A 37 -17.98 2.55 -0.51
N LEU A 38 -18.62 1.41 -0.28
CA LEU A 38 -19.73 1.31 0.66
C LEU A 38 -19.25 1.60 2.09
N LEU A 39 -18.13 0.99 2.50
CA LEU A 39 -17.55 1.18 3.83
C LEU A 39 -17.08 2.62 4.07
N ILE A 40 -16.48 3.26 3.06
CA ILE A 40 -16.10 4.68 3.12
C ILE A 40 -17.34 5.54 3.33
N ARG A 41 -18.40 5.35 2.53
CA ARG A 41 -19.65 6.13 2.62
C ARG A 41 -20.36 5.96 3.96
N GLN A 42 -20.21 4.80 4.60
CA GLN A 42 -20.80 4.53 5.92
C GLN A 42 -19.90 4.92 7.11
N GLY A 43 -18.70 5.45 6.86
CA GLY A 43 -17.74 5.76 7.94
C GLY A 43 -17.20 4.51 8.65
N LEU A 44 -17.25 3.33 7.99
CA LEU A 44 -16.84 2.04 8.55
C LEU A 44 -15.45 1.59 8.09
N PHE A 45 -14.87 2.27 7.10
CA PHE A 45 -13.58 1.91 6.52
C PHE A 45 -12.44 1.83 7.55
N ASP A 46 -12.39 2.76 8.52
CA ASP A 46 -11.34 2.79 9.55
C ASP A 46 -11.42 1.59 10.51
N ARG A 47 -12.63 1.11 10.81
CA ARG A 47 -12.83 -0.08 11.64
C ARG A 47 -12.30 -1.34 10.94
N LEU A 48 -12.49 -1.44 9.62
CA LEU A 48 -11.96 -2.55 8.84
C LEU A 48 -10.43 -2.47 8.73
N ASN A 49 -9.88 -1.27 8.52
CA ASN A 49 -8.42 -1.07 8.49
C ASN A 49 -7.76 -1.52 9.79
N GLY A 50 -8.34 -1.22 10.95
CA GLY A 50 -7.77 -1.63 12.24
C GLY A 50 -7.52 -3.14 12.35
N VAL A 51 -8.40 -3.97 11.76
CA VAL A 51 -8.25 -5.43 11.73
C VAL A 51 -7.22 -5.86 10.68
N TRP A 52 -7.28 -5.28 9.49
CA TRP A 52 -6.41 -5.66 8.38
C TRP A 52 -4.93 -5.29 8.60
N LEU A 53 -4.68 -4.23 9.38
CA LEU A 53 -3.34 -3.72 9.65
C LEU A 53 -2.62 -4.44 10.81
N GLN A 54 -3.32 -5.25 11.62
CA GLN A 54 -2.71 -5.96 12.75
C GLN A 54 -1.60 -6.93 12.31
N ASP A 55 -1.77 -7.58 11.16
CA ASP A 55 -0.80 -8.58 10.67
C ASP A 55 0.18 -8.02 9.62
N ALA A 56 0.07 -6.73 9.28
CA ALA A 56 0.82 -6.14 8.17
C ALA A 56 2.34 -6.17 8.37
N VAL A 57 2.83 -6.02 9.62
CA VAL A 57 4.26 -6.12 9.93
C VAL A 57 4.77 -7.56 9.77
N ALA A 58 3.97 -8.55 10.16
CA ALA A 58 4.34 -9.96 9.96
C ALA A 58 4.42 -10.29 8.46
N HIS A 59 3.48 -9.78 7.66
CA HIS A 59 3.50 -9.95 6.21
C HIS A 59 4.66 -9.21 5.53
N TYR A 60 5.02 -8.00 6.00
CA TYR A 60 6.19 -7.27 5.53
C TYR A 60 7.48 -8.07 5.75
N ARG A 61 7.60 -8.79 6.87
CA ARG A 61 8.76 -9.64 7.16
C ARG A 61 8.76 -10.97 6.39
N ALA A 62 7.60 -11.41 5.92
CA ALA A 62 7.41 -12.74 5.34
C ALA A 62 7.94 -12.90 3.91
N PHE A 63 8.36 -11.82 3.23
CA PHE A 63 9.00 -11.90 1.93
C PHE A 63 10.20 -10.95 1.84
N PRO A 64 11.30 -11.34 1.18
CA PRO A 64 12.43 -10.46 0.95
C PRO A 64 12.11 -9.50 -0.20
N ALA A 65 12.35 -8.20 0.00
CA ALA A 65 12.27 -7.20 -1.06
C ALA A 65 13.36 -6.13 -0.92
N PRO A 66 13.93 -5.61 -2.02
CA PRO A 66 15.09 -4.71 -1.96
C PRO A 66 14.75 -3.34 -1.37
N TRP A 67 13.47 -2.98 -1.38
CA TRP A 67 12.95 -1.73 -0.82
C TRP A 67 12.54 -1.86 0.65
N HIS A 68 12.72 -3.04 1.27
CA HIS A 68 12.55 -3.16 2.72
C HIS A 68 13.63 -2.38 3.46
N VAL A 69 13.24 -1.70 4.54
CA VAL A 69 14.16 -0.96 5.38
C VAL A 69 15.06 -1.96 6.12
N ALA A 70 16.35 -1.89 5.85
CA ALA A 70 17.39 -2.58 6.62
C ALA A 70 17.66 -1.76 7.89
N GLY A 71 16.85 -1.95 8.92
CA GLY A 71 16.93 -1.20 10.17
C GLY A 71 16.51 -2.03 11.39
N THR A 72 16.52 -1.39 12.55
CA THR A 72 16.00 -1.92 13.80
C THR A 72 14.50 -2.21 13.70
N ASP A 73 13.98 -3.07 14.58
CA ASP A 73 12.53 -3.33 14.68
C ASP A 73 11.71 -2.03 14.84
N GLN A 74 12.26 -1.05 15.56
CA GLN A 74 11.59 0.24 15.76
C GLN A 74 11.48 1.05 14.47
N GLU A 75 12.54 1.09 13.66
CA GLU A 75 12.54 1.76 12.36
C GLU A 75 11.58 1.08 11.38
N VAL A 76 11.56 -0.27 11.37
CA VAL A 76 10.59 -1.05 10.61
C VAL A 76 9.15 -0.74 11.04
N ASN A 77 8.88 -0.64 12.34
CA ASN A 77 7.56 -0.30 12.84
C ASN A 77 7.12 1.12 12.42
N TYR A 78 8.02 2.09 12.42
CA TYR A 78 7.70 3.46 12.00
C TYR A 78 7.44 3.57 10.50
N ILE A 79 8.28 2.96 9.66
CA ILE A 79 8.04 3.00 8.21
C ILE A 79 6.76 2.24 7.85
N MET A 80 6.45 1.14 8.53
CA MET A 80 5.21 0.41 8.33
C MET A 80 3.99 1.22 8.78
N ALA A 81 4.04 1.88 9.94
CA ALA A 81 2.96 2.76 10.37
C ALA A 81 2.70 3.89 9.35
N PHE A 82 3.77 4.51 8.86
CA PHE A 82 3.70 5.53 7.82
C PHE A 82 3.11 4.98 6.51
N ALA A 83 3.62 3.85 6.00
CA ALA A 83 3.17 3.25 4.75
C ALA A 83 1.71 2.79 4.82
N LEU A 84 1.31 2.14 5.92
CA LEU A 84 -0.06 1.66 6.11
C LEU A 84 -1.04 2.82 6.23
N GLY A 85 -0.69 3.87 6.99
CA GLY A 85 -1.47 5.10 7.06
C GLY A 85 -1.61 5.78 5.70
N GLY A 86 -0.49 5.90 4.95
CA GLY A 86 -0.47 6.48 3.61
C GLY A 86 -1.33 5.69 2.62
N PHE A 87 -1.15 4.37 2.52
CA PHE A 87 -1.89 3.51 1.59
C PHE A 87 -3.38 3.49 1.89
N THR A 88 -3.77 3.37 3.15
CA THR A 88 -5.18 3.42 3.54
C THR A 88 -5.81 4.78 3.26
N ASN A 89 -5.08 5.88 3.44
CA ASN A 89 -5.57 7.20 3.07
C ASN A 89 -5.68 7.40 1.56
N ILE A 90 -4.77 6.82 0.76
CA ILE A 90 -4.91 6.83 -0.71
C ILE A 90 -6.16 6.08 -1.13
N LEU A 91 -6.45 4.91 -0.57
CA LEU A 91 -7.70 4.19 -0.87
C LEU A 91 -8.93 5.04 -0.57
N ARG A 92 -8.91 5.77 0.56
CA ARG A 92 -9.99 6.68 0.93
C ARG A 92 -10.17 7.78 -0.10
N VAL A 93 -9.10 8.51 -0.44
CA VAL A 93 -9.18 9.64 -1.38
C VAL A 93 -9.57 9.14 -2.77
N TRP A 94 -8.91 8.09 -3.26
CA TRP A 94 -9.15 7.54 -4.58
C TRP A 94 -10.57 7.02 -4.73
N LEU A 95 -11.00 6.11 -3.84
CA LEU A 95 -12.27 5.40 -3.98
C LEU A 95 -13.45 6.19 -3.40
N ALA A 96 -13.26 7.33 -2.74
CA ALA A 96 -14.36 8.22 -2.39
C ALA A 96 -14.90 9.02 -3.59
N GLN A 97 -14.12 9.15 -4.68
CA GLN A 97 -14.52 9.92 -5.86
C GLN A 97 -15.73 9.31 -6.56
N ASP A 98 -16.54 10.12 -7.26
CA ASP A 98 -17.65 9.60 -8.05
C ASP A 98 -17.15 8.67 -9.17
N GLU A 99 -16.12 9.12 -9.89
CA GLU A 99 -15.46 8.40 -10.98
C GLU A 99 -13.97 8.20 -10.66
N PRO A 100 -13.62 7.17 -9.86
CA PRO A 100 -12.23 6.90 -9.50
C PRO A 100 -11.41 6.50 -10.73
N GLU A 101 -10.17 6.98 -10.82
CA GLU A 101 -9.25 6.66 -11.92
C GLU A 101 -8.89 5.18 -11.95
N SER A 102 -8.35 4.71 -13.08
CA SER A 102 -7.85 3.33 -13.18
C SER A 102 -6.70 3.04 -12.19
N PRO A 103 -6.49 1.78 -11.80
CA PRO A 103 -5.39 1.39 -10.91
C PRO A 103 -4.02 1.88 -11.40
N GLU A 104 -3.78 1.81 -12.71
CA GLU A 104 -2.53 2.25 -13.33
C GLU A 104 -2.31 3.76 -13.19
N GLN A 105 -3.37 4.56 -13.33
CA GLN A 105 -3.30 6.01 -13.18
C GLN A 105 -2.98 6.42 -11.74
N VAL A 106 -3.65 5.82 -10.76
CA VAL A 106 -3.39 6.09 -9.34
C VAL A 106 -2.01 5.60 -8.93
N GLN A 107 -1.59 4.42 -9.39
CA GLN A 107 -0.25 3.91 -9.15
C GLN A 107 0.81 4.89 -9.66
N LYS A 108 0.67 5.37 -10.90
CA LYS A 108 1.60 6.33 -11.50
C LYS A 108 1.66 7.63 -10.70
N GLY A 109 0.50 8.16 -10.30
CA GLY A 109 0.41 9.37 -9.47
C GLY A 109 1.07 9.19 -8.11
N ALA A 110 0.78 8.09 -7.43
CA ALA A 110 1.34 7.78 -6.11
C ALA A 110 2.87 7.56 -6.17
N LEU A 111 3.38 6.80 -7.15
CA LEU A 111 4.82 6.60 -7.34
C LEU A 111 5.55 7.93 -7.63
N ALA A 112 4.97 8.79 -8.46
CA ALA A 112 5.54 10.10 -8.73
C ALA A 112 5.61 10.96 -7.46
N GLY A 113 4.53 10.99 -6.68
CA GLY A 113 4.45 11.73 -5.41
C GLY A 113 5.45 11.20 -4.37
N PHE A 114 5.49 9.89 -4.16
CA PHE A 114 6.44 9.25 -3.23
C PHE A 114 7.89 9.47 -3.67
N GLY A 115 8.19 9.39 -4.96
CA GLY A 115 9.52 9.67 -5.48
C GLY A 115 9.95 11.13 -5.27
N GLN A 116 9.03 12.09 -5.40
CA GLN A 116 9.32 13.49 -5.07
C GLN A 116 9.58 13.68 -3.58
N LEU A 117 8.74 13.10 -2.72
CA LEU A 117 8.90 13.15 -1.27
C LEU A 117 10.23 12.52 -0.81
N ALA A 118 10.57 11.35 -1.34
CA ALA A 118 11.83 10.69 -1.03
C ALA A 118 13.05 11.55 -1.40
N ARG A 119 13.01 12.21 -2.56
CA ARG A 119 14.06 13.16 -2.98
C ARG A 119 14.11 14.40 -2.08
N SER A 120 12.97 14.92 -1.64
CA SER A 120 12.95 16.11 -0.76
C SER A 120 13.47 15.81 0.65
N ILE A 121 13.26 14.59 1.15
CA ILE A 121 13.80 14.13 2.44
C ILE A 121 15.29 13.80 2.34
N GLY A 122 15.72 13.20 1.22
CA GLY A 122 17.10 12.75 1.03
C GLY A 122 18.14 13.87 0.95
N GLY A 123 17.73 15.13 0.75
CA GLY A 123 18.62 16.26 0.54
C GLY A 123 19.35 16.15 -0.81
N THR A 124 19.30 17.19 -1.63
CA THR A 124 20.32 17.38 -2.65
C THR A 124 21.65 17.60 -1.93
N ASN A 125 22.56 16.64 -1.98
CA ASN A 125 23.99 16.93 -1.94
C ASN A 125 24.39 17.46 -3.32
#